data_AF-A0A6B1G293-F1
#
_entry.id   AF-A0A6B1G293-F1
#
_cell.length_a   1.000
_cell.length_b   1.000
_cell.length_c   1.000
_cell.angle_alpha   90.00
_cell.angle_beta   90.00
_cell.angle_gamma   90.00
#
_symmetry.space_group_name_H-M   'P 1'
#
loop_
_entity.id
_entity.type
_entity.pdbx_description
1 polymer ?
#
loop_
_entity_poly.entity_id
_entity_poly.type
_entity_poly.pdbx_seq_one_letter_code
_entity_poly.pdbx_strand_id
1 'polypeptide(L)'
;MEEIAGSFTPLLIVISLAFIVPLLLTRFERLRLPIVVGEILAGIIVGSSGFGWVTHEDQLLTLLAEFGFVFLMFLAGMEIDFANLNIELPGVARAGGTRTDLTSSQGRERRTFGPLSISLMGFILTLSLSAIVGFALLQVGLVSSPWMMALIMSTTSLGVVMPVLKEQELIRGRFGQTILIAALVADFATMILITVVIATISHGLTLDIHLISLLFVVFFLLYRLGIVSLNRFDSLRRTLEDLSHTTARIKIRGAFTIMLLFVVLAEVLGAEIILGAFIAGAMLSLLSTREDLEAMHQLEAVGFGFFNPIFLIMVGVNFNLGALLGSTDALILLPFLVLPAFQVKL
;
A
#
# COMPACT_ATOMS: atom_id res chain seq x y z
N MET A 1 18.44 -5.84 -28.69
CA MET A 1 18.77 -6.44 -27.39
C MET A 1 19.59 -5.39 -26.67
N GLU A 2 18.95 -4.52 -25.90
CA GLU A 2 19.67 -3.65 -24.98
C GLU A 2 20.29 -4.54 -23.91
N GLU A 3 21.62 -4.55 -23.88
CA GLU A 3 22.39 -5.24 -22.86
C GLU A 3 22.05 -4.57 -21.53
N ILE A 4 21.42 -5.29 -20.59
CA ILE A 4 21.31 -4.84 -19.19
C ILE A 4 22.74 -4.89 -18.62
N ALA A 5 23.60 -3.97 -19.02
CA ALA A 5 24.92 -3.76 -18.46
C ALA A 5 24.78 -2.95 -17.16
N GLY A 6 23.94 -3.43 -16.24
CA GLY A 6 23.81 -2.87 -14.91
C GLY A 6 24.95 -3.41 -14.03
N SER A 7 25.70 -2.52 -13.37
CA SER A 7 26.61 -2.94 -12.30
C SER A 7 25.78 -3.45 -11.13
N PHE A 8 26.16 -4.55 -10.47
CA PHE A 8 25.50 -5.01 -9.24
C PHE A 8 25.87 -4.16 -8.00
N THR A 9 26.75 -3.17 -8.16
CA THR A 9 27.23 -2.33 -7.05
C THR A 9 26.11 -1.54 -6.37
N PRO A 10 25.21 -0.84 -7.09
CA PRO A 10 24.09 -0.14 -6.46
C PRO A 10 23.16 -1.09 -5.71
N LEU A 11 22.88 -2.27 -6.27
CA LEU A 11 22.10 -3.31 -5.59
C LEU A 11 22.77 -3.78 -4.29
N LEU A 12 24.08 -4.03 -4.31
CA LEU A 12 24.83 -4.41 -3.12
C LEU A 12 24.75 -3.34 -2.03
N ILE A 13 24.86 -2.06 -2.41
CA ILE A 13 24.70 -0.94 -1.47
C ILE A 13 23.32 -0.96 -0.84
N VAL A 14 22.26 -1.03 -1.65
CA VAL A 14 20.87 -1.03 -1.16
C VAL A 14 20.59 -2.21 -0.23
N ILE A 15 21.00 -3.44 -0.61
CA ILE A 15 20.82 -4.62 0.24
C ILE A 15 21.65 -4.54 1.53
N SER A 16 22.87 -4.00 1.46
CA SER A 16 23.69 -3.79 2.65
C SER A 16 23.04 -2.78 3.60
N LEU A 17 22.44 -1.71 3.09
CA LEU A 17 21.69 -0.75 3.90
C LEU A 17 20.44 -1.38 4.51
N ALA A 18 19.67 -2.16 3.75
CA ALA A 18 18.50 -2.89 4.27
C ALA A 18 18.87 -3.82 5.44
N PHE A 19 20.09 -4.37 5.45
CA PHE A 19 20.60 -5.15 6.59
C PHE A 19 21.12 -4.29 7.74
N ILE A 20 21.86 -3.22 7.45
CA ILE A 20 22.54 -2.38 8.45
C ILE A 20 21.56 -1.48 9.20
N VAL A 21 20.56 -0.90 8.52
CA VAL A 21 19.62 0.08 9.10
C VAL A 21 18.86 -0.50 10.31
N PRO A 22 18.20 -1.67 10.22
CA PRO A 22 17.55 -2.27 11.39
C PRO A 22 18.53 -2.53 12.54
N LEU A 23 19.75 -3.00 12.23
CA LEU A 23 20.78 -3.27 13.24
C LEU A 23 21.24 -1.99 13.96
N LEU A 24 21.37 -0.87 13.24
CA LEU A 24 21.74 0.41 13.83
C LEU A 24 20.59 0.96 14.70
N LEU A 25 19.36 1.02 14.17
CA LEU A 25 18.23 1.59 14.90
C LEU A 25 17.89 0.81 16.17
N THR A 26 18.00 -0.52 16.13
CA THR A 26 17.79 -1.37 17.34
C THR A 26 18.90 -1.19 18.38
N ARG A 27 20.13 -0.88 17.99
CA ARG A 27 21.24 -0.59 18.93
C ARG A 27 21.15 0.79 19.56
N PHE A 28 20.60 1.76 18.82
CA PHE A 28 20.46 3.15 19.27
C PHE A 28 19.03 3.43 19.74
N GLU A 29 18.57 2.74 20.80
CA GLU A 29 17.21 2.84 21.36
C GLU A 29 16.76 4.26 21.76
N ARG A 30 17.69 5.23 21.83
CA ARG A 30 17.36 6.65 22.00
C ARG A 30 16.60 7.24 20.81
N LEU A 31 16.83 6.73 19.60
CA LEU A 31 16.11 7.14 18.40
C LEU A 31 14.90 6.20 18.23
N ARG A 32 13.74 6.62 18.74
CA ARG A 32 12.45 5.89 18.62
C ARG A 32 11.87 5.96 17.19
N LEU A 33 12.69 5.75 16.18
CA LEU A 33 12.30 5.83 14.77
C LEU A 33 11.94 4.43 14.26
N PRO A 34 10.81 4.27 13.54
CA PRO A 34 10.51 3.02 12.84
C PRO A 34 11.59 2.69 11.80
N ILE A 35 11.81 1.41 11.54
CA ILE A 35 12.81 0.93 10.58
C ILE A 35 12.60 1.55 9.19
N VAL A 36 11.33 1.62 8.76
CA VAL A 36 10.91 2.24 7.49
C VAL A 36 11.47 3.65 7.31
N VAL A 37 11.44 4.46 8.37
CA VAL A 37 11.96 5.83 8.32
C VAL A 37 13.48 5.81 8.16
N GLY A 38 14.17 4.89 8.84
CA GLY A 38 15.60 4.68 8.67
C GLY A 38 15.99 4.29 7.25
N GLU A 39 15.21 3.43 6.61
CA GLU A 39 15.45 2.97 5.23
C GLU A 39 15.31 4.12 4.23
N ILE A 40 14.26 4.94 4.37
CA ILE A 40 14.09 6.15 3.55
C ILE A 40 15.26 7.12 3.78
N LEU A 41 15.63 7.39 5.03
CA LEU A 41 16.76 8.29 5.35
C LEU A 41 18.08 7.76 4.79
N ALA A 42 18.32 6.45 4.86
CA ALA A 42 19.50 5.83 4.28
C ALA A 42 19.54 6.03 2.75
N GLY A 43 18.38 5.91 2.08
CA GLY A 43 18.21 6.25 0.68
C GLY A 43 18.58 7.70 0.34
N ILE A 44 18.11 8.66 1.14
CA ILE A 44 18.47 10.08 0.96
C ILE A 44 19.99 10.28 1.05
N ILE A 45 20.65 9.60 1.99
CA ILE A 45 22.09 9.69 2.22
C ILE A 45 22.90 9.11 1.05
N VAL A 46 22.53 7.95 0.50
CA VAL A 46 23.29 7.33 -0.61
C VAL A 46 22.85 7.78 -1.99
N GLY A 47 21.67 8.40 -2.08
CA GLY A 47 21.07 8.88 -3.30
C GLY A 47 21.56 10.24 -3.77
N SER A 48 20.76 10.85 -4.66
CA SER A 48 21.08 12.12 -5.32
C SER A 48 21.31 13.30 -4.36
N SER A 49 20.73 13.25 -3.17
CA SER A 49 20.84 14.29 -2.14
C SER A 49 22.13 14.23 -1.31
N GLY A 50 22.80 13.08 -1.27
CA GLY A 50 23.95 12.84 -0.42
C GLY A 50 25.17 12.45 -1.24
N PHE A 51 25.58 11.18 -1.15
CA PHE A 51 26.79 10.68 -1.79
C PHE A 51 26.66 10.43 -3.30
N GLY A 52 25.44 10.28 -3.83
CA GLY A 52 25.20 9.99 -5.24
C GLY A 52 25.71 8.63 -5.71
N TRP A 53 25.87 7.66 -4.80
CA TRP A 53 26.33 6.31 -5.14
C TRP A 53 25.24 5.44 -5.76
N VAL A 54 23.98 5.75 -5.45
CA VAL A 54 22.81 5.12 -6.03
C VAL A 54 22.02 6.19 -6.77
N THR A 55 21.70 5.94 -8.03
CA THR A 55 20.95 6.86 -8.89
C THR A 55 19.63 6.24 -9.29
N HIS A 56 18.62 7.09 -9.51
CA HIS A 56 17.30 6.68 -9.95
C HIS A 56 17.26 6.18 -11.41
N GLU A 57 18.33 6.41 -12.16
CA GLU A 57 18.51 5.94 -13.54
C GLU A 57 18.85 4.44 -13.63
N ASP A 58 19.15 3.77 -12.51
CA ASP A 58 19.43 2.33 -12.51
C ASP A 58 18.15 1.53 -12.75
N GLN A 59 18.03 0.95 -13.95
CA GLN A 59 16.84 0.22 -14.39
C GLN A 59 16.53 -1.00 -13.50
N LEU A 60 17.55 -1.70 -13.01
CA LEU A 60 17.37 -2.90 -12.19
C LEU A 60 16.78 -2.51 -10.84
N LEU A 61 17.35 -1.50 -10.18
CA LEU A 61 16.85 -1.03 -8.89
C LEU A 61 15.44 -0.43 -9.01
N THR A 62 15.17 0.35 -10.05
CA THR A 62 13.85 0.93 -10.29
C THR A 62 12.80 -0.18 -10.50
N LEU A 63 13.10 -1.19 -11.31
CA LEU A 63 12.21 -2.34 -11.50
C LEU A 63 11.96 -3.11 -10.19
N LEU A 64 13.02 -3.36 -9.40
CA LEU A 64 12.89 -4.05 -8.10
C LEU A 64 12.09 -3.22 -7.09
N ALA A 65 12.26 -1.90 -7.08
CA ALA A 65 11.52 -1.00 -6.20
C ALA A 65 10.04 -0.89 -6.59
N GLU A 66 9.73 -0.79 -7.88
CA GLU A 66 8.36 -0.82 -8.39
C GLU A 66 7.67 -2.15 -8.06
N PHE A 67 8.36 -3.28 -8.32
CA PHE A 67 7.86 -4.59 -7.95
C PHE A 67 7.69 -4.71 -6.44
N GLY A 68 8.60 -4.14 -5.64
CA GLY A 68 8.47 -4.14 -4.19
C GLY A 68 7.30 -3.32 -3.68
N PHE A 69 6.98 -2.21 -4.32
CA PHE A 69 5.77 -1.45 -4.01
C PHE A 69 4.50 -2.23 -4.37
N VAL A 70 4.46 -2.83 -5.56
CA VAL A 70 3.37 -3.72 -6.00
C VAL A 70 3.18 -4.88 -5.03
N PHE A 71 4.27 -5.54 -4.66
CA PHE A 71 4.24 -6.68 -3.75
C PHE A 71 3.81 -6.28 -2.34
N LEU A 72 4.25 -5.13 -1.84
CA LEU A 72 3.80 -4.56 -0.56
C LEU A 72 2.29 -4.31 -0.57
N MET A 73 1.76 -3.76 -1.66
CA MET A 73 0.32 -3.47 -1.78
C MET A 73 -0.50 -4.76 -1.89
N PHE A 74 0.06 -5.80 -2.52
CA PHE A 74 -0.48 -7.15 -2.48
C PHE A 74 -0.49 -7.74 -1.05
N LEU A 75 0.61 -7.62 -0.29
CA LEU A 75 0.65 -8.04 1.12
C LEU A 75 -0.38 -7.27 1.96
N ALA A 76 -0.54 -5.96 1.71
CA ALA A 76 -1.53 -5.15 2.40
C ALA A 76 -2.96 -5.60 2.14
N GLY A 77 -3.27 -5.98 0.89
CA GLY A 77 -4.54 -6.59 0.52
C GLY A 77 -4.81 -7.91 1.25
N MET A 78 -3.77 -8.71 1.49
CA MET A 78 -3.92 -9.96 2.24
C MET A 78 -4.21 -9.75 3.74
N GLU A 79 -3.72 -8.66 4.31
CA GLU A 79 -3.78 -8.37 5.76
C GLU A 79 -5.14 -7.77 6.21
N ILE A 80 -5.97 -7.31 5.28
CA ILE A 80 -7.27 -6.74 5.62
C ILE A 80 -8.24 -7.83 6.05
N ASP A 81 -8.80 -7.66 7.24
CA ASP A 81 -9.85 -8.52 7.76
C ASP A 81 -11.23 -8.05 7.27
N PHE A 82 -11.65 -8.60 6.14
CA PHE A 82 -12.98 -8.35 5.56
C PHE A 82 -14.14 -8.85 6.42
N ALA A 83 -13.92 -9.82 7.32
CA ALA A 83 -14.98 -10.29 8.22
C ALA A 83 -15.30 -9.25 9.29
N ASN A 84 -14.28 -8.52 9.77
CA ASN A 84 -14.43 -7.42 10.74
C ASN A 84 -14.94 -6.11 10.11
N LEU A 85 -15.01 -6.03 8.78
CA LEU A 85 -15.51 -4.87 8.04
C LEU A 85 -17.04 -4.80 7.93
N ASN A 86 -17.79 -5.80 8.44
CA ASN A 86 -19.25 -5.91 8.29
C ASN A 86 -19.75 -5.85 6.83
N ILE A 87 -18.90 -6.18 5.85
CA ILE A 87 -19.28 -6.24 4.43
C ILE A 87 -19.84 -7.64 4.16
N GLU A 88 -21.14 -7.75 3.94
CA GLU A 88 -21.77 -9.03 3.56
C GLU A 88 -21.54 -9.30 2.06
N LEU A 89 -20.44 -9.97 1.73
CA LEU A 89 -20.16 -10.47 0.38
C LEU A 89 -20.83 -11.84 0.17
N PRO A 90 -21.58 -12.06 -0.94
CA PRO A 90 -22.18 -13.36 -1.23
C PRO A 90 -21.12 -14.46 -1.34
N GLY A 91 -21.26 -15.54 -0.57
CA GLY A 91 -20.39 -16.73 -0.64
C GLY A 91 -19.15 -16.71 0.26
N VAL A 92 -18.90 -15.64 1.04
CA VAL A 92 -17.88 -15.65 2.09
C VAL A 92 -18.41 -16.43 3.30
N ALA A 93 -17.89 -17.63 3.54
CA ALA A 93 -18.21 -18.36 4.76
C ALA A 93 -17.63 -17.59 5.96
N ARG A 94 -18.49 -17.18 6.91
CA ARG A 94 -18.07 -16.62 8.20
C ARG A 94 -17.26 -17.69 8.96
N ALA A 95 -15.95 -17.72 8.76
CA ALA A 95 -15.04 -18.61 9.46
C ALA A 95 -14.83 -18.11 10.90
N GLY A 96 -15.83 -18.30 11.76
CA GLY A 96 -15.71 -17.95 13.18
C GLY A 96 -17.00 -17.57 13.89
N GLY A 97 -18.12 -18.20 13.56
CA GLY A 97 -19.34 -18.11 14.36
C GLY A 97 -19.39 -19.17 15.48
N THR A 98 -18.38 -19.27 16.33
CA THR A 98 -18.52 -20.01 17.60
C THR A 98 -19.21 -19.10 18.61
N ARG A 99 -20.50 -19.36 18.75
CA ARG A 99 -21.42 -18.78 19.71
C ARG A 99 -21.46 -19.71 20.93
N THR A 100 -20.81 -19.32 22.02
CA THR A 100 -21.00 -19.77 23.43
C THR A 100 -19.98 -18.98 24.28
N ASP A 101 -20.28 -18.34 25.41
CA ASP A 101 -21.51 -18.25 26.20
C ASP A 101 -21.57 -16.94 27.01
N LEU A 102 -22.80 -16.67 27.40
CA LEU A 102 -23.33 -15.71 28.35
C LEU A 102 -22.49 -15.51 29.63
N THR A 103 -22.10 -14.27 29.92
CA THR A 103 -22.39 -13.62 31.21
C THR A 103 -22.57 -12.12 31.02
N SER A 104 -23.82 -11.69 31.11
CA SER A 104 -24.27 -10.45 31.74
C SER A 104 -23.21 -9.41 32.15
N SER A 105 -23.14 -8.30 31.42
CA SER A 105 -23.35 -7.00 32.07
C SER A 105 -24.03 -6.04 31.10
N GLN A 106 -25.14 -5.49 31.56
CA GLN A 106 -25.79 -4.34 30.96
C GLN A 106 -24.77 -3.19 30.88
N GLY A 107 -24.34 -2.85 29.69
CA GLY A 107 -23.53 -1.67 29.44
C GLY A 107 -23.85 -1.17 28.05
N ARG A 108 -24.71 -0.13 27.98
CA ARG A 108 -24.97 0.75 26.83
C ARG A 108 -24.23 0.32 25.56
N GLU A 109 -24.96 -0.23 24.60
CA GLU A 109 -24.51 -0.29 23.20
C GLU A 109 -24.23 1.14 22.73
N ARG A 110 -23.02 1.64 23.01
CA ARG A 110 -22.44 2.76 22.28
C ARG A 110 -22.37 2.24 20.86
N ARG A 111 -23.14 2.85 19.95
CA ARG A 111 -22.99 2.72 18.51
C ARG A 111 -21.55 3.10 18.15
N THR A 112 -20.61 2.18 18.29
CA THR A 112 -19.26 2.39 17.80
C THR A 112 -19.32 2.17 16.30
N PHE A 113 -19.05 3.22 15.54
CA PHE A 113 -18.86 3.15 14.09
C PHE A 113 -17.86 2.04 13.76
N GLY A 114 -18.12 1.29 12.68
CA GLY A 114 -17.20 0.27 12.19
C GLY A 114 -15.89 0.89 11.68
N PRO A 115 -14.80 0.11 11.58
CA PRO A 115 -13.50 0.61 11.09
C PRO A 115 -13.61 1.36 9.75
N LEU A 116 -14.42 0.85 8.82
CA LEU A 116 -14.65 1.48 7.51
C LEU A 116 -15.33 2.84 7.61
N SER A 117 -16.38 2.98 8.44
CA SER A 117 -17.10 4.26 8.54
C SER A 117 -16.29 5.31 9.27
N ILE A 118 -15.48 4.92 10.27
CA ILE A 118 -14.49 5.82 10.90
C ILE A 118 -13.47 6.28 9.85
N SER A 119 -12.93 5.35 9.06
CA SER A 119 -11.94 5.63 8.02
C SER A 119 -12.47 6.59 6.95
N LEU A 120 -13.68 6.35 6.45
CA LEU A 120 -14.30 7.19 5.42
C LEU A 120 -14.62 8.60 5.96
N MET A 121 -15.14 8.69 7.18
CA MET A 121 -15.41 9.97 7.83
C MET A 121 -14.11 10.74 8.09
N GLY A 122 -13.06 10.06 8.55
CA GLY A 122 -11.73 10.63 8.73
C GLY A 122 -11.15 11.14 7.42
N PHE A 123 -11.23 10.37 6.34
CA PHE A 123 -10.77 10.79 5.03
C PHE A 123 -11.51 12.02 4.51
N ILE A 124 -12.85 12.06 4.60
CA ILE A 124 -13.64 13.22 4.17
C ILE A 124 -13.27 14.46 4.98
N LEU A 125 -13.06 14.31 6.30
CA LEU A 125 -12.63 15.40 7.17
C LEU A 125 -11.25 15.93 6.75
N THR A 126 -10.27 15.04 6.58
CA THR A 126 -8.91 15.38 6.15
C THR A 126 -8.90 16.02 4.77
N LEU A 127 -9.67 15.50 3.80
CA LEU A 127 -9.78 16.09 2.47
C LEU A 127 -10.40 17.48 2.51
N SER A 128 -11.46 17.66 3.30
CA SER A 128 -12.14 18.95 3.45
C SER A 128 -11.21 20.00 4.07
N LEU A 129 -10.50 19.62 5.13
CA LEU A 129 -9.54 20.51 5.79
C LEU A 129 -8.34 20.82 4.87
N SER A 130 -7.85 19.82 4.12
CA SER A 130 -6.80 20.00 3.12
C SER A 130 -7.24 20.93 1.99
N ALA A 131 -8.52 20.88 1.58
CA ALA A 131 -9.07 21.82 0.61
C ALA A 131 -9.10 23.24 1.16
N ILE A 132 -9.56 23.45 2.40
CA ILE A 132 -9.55 24.77 3.05
C ILE A 132 -8.12 25.33 3.08
N VAL A 133 -7.13 24.52 3.47
CA VAL A 133 -5.72 24.91 3.46
C VAL A 133 -5.22 25.22 2.04
N GLY A 134 -5.53 24.36 1.06
CA GLY A 134 -5.15 24.57 -0.33
C GLY A 134 -5.68 25.88 -0.92
N PHE A 135 -6.94 26.21 -0.64
CA PHE A 135 -7.53 27.50 -1.03
C PHE A 135 -6.92 28.68 -0.26
N ALA A 136 -6.58 28.52 1.01
CA ALA A 136 -5.87 29.56 1.77
C ALA A 136 -4.47 29.83 1.18
N LEU A 137 -3.73 28.79 0.81
CA LEU A 137 -2.41 28.91 0.18
C LEU A 137 -2.47 29.57 -1.21
N LEU A 138 -3.56 29.33 -1.97
CA LEU A 138 -3.80 30.04 -3.22
C LEU A 138 -3.95 31.56 -3.01
N GLN A 139 -4.65 32.00 -1.95
CA GLN A 139 -4.82 33.43 -1.66
C GLN A 139 -3.50 34.13 -1.31
N VAL A 140 -2.57 33.40 -0.69
CA VAL A 140 -1.23 33.90 -0.37
C VAL A 140 -0.31 33.88 -1.61
N GLY A 141 -0.76 33.31 -2.74
CA GLY A 141 0.01 33.22 -3.97
C GLY A 141 1.10 32.14 -3.94
N LEU A 142 1.04 31.22 -2.96
CA LEU A 142 2.03 30.15 -2.77
C LEU A 142 1.77 28.94 -3.68
N VAL A 143 0.54 28.75 -4.13
CA VAL A 143 0.12 27.57 -4.88
C VAL A 143 -0.77 27.99 -6.05
N SER A 144 -0.57 27.37 -7.22
CA SER A 144 -1.39 27.64 -8.42
C SER A 144 -2.66 26.79 -8.50
N SER A 145 -2.65 25.57 -7.96
CA SER A 145 -3.80 24.65 -7.96
C SER A 145 -4.19 24.24 -6.53
N PRO A 146 -5.27 24.80 -5.96
CA PRO A 146 -5.70 24.48 -4.60
C PRO A 146 -6.17 23.03 -4.46
N TRP A 147 -6.78 22.48 -5.52
CA TRP A 147 -7.24 21.09 -5.56
C TRP A 147 -6.08 20.10 -5.57
N MET A 148 -5.03 20.37 -6.34
CA MET A 148 -3.84 19.51 -6.36
C MET A 148 -3.16 19.51 -4.99
N MET A 149 -3.06 20.69 -4.34
CA MET A 149 -2.53 20.78 -2.99
C MET A 149 -3.39 20.02 -1.98
N ALA A 150 -4.72 20.15 -2.05
CA ALA A 150 -5.64 19.42 -1.18
C ALA A 150 -5.44 17.89 -1.27
N LEU A 151 -5.23 17.37 -2.48
CA LEU A 151 -5.02 15.94 -2.73
C LEU A 151 -3.65 15.46 -2.23
N ILE A 152 -2.59 16.24 -2.48
CA ILE A 152 -1.24 15.95 -1.96
C ILE A 152 -1.23 15.91 -0.42
N MET A 153 -1.95 16.82 0.24
CA MET A 153 -1.97 16.90 1.70
C MET A 153 -2.87 15.85 2.36
N SER A 154 -3.95 15.44 1.67
CA SER A 154 -4.91 14.47 2.21
C SER A 154 -4.48 13.01 2.08
N THR A 155 -3.54 12.70 1.18
CA THR A 155 -3.09 11.32 0.97
C THR A 155 -2.32 10.77 2.17
N THR A 156 -2.45 9.46 2.41
CA THR A 156 -1.72 8.72 3.45
C THR A 156 -1.19 7.44 2.84
N SER A 157 0.13 7.29 2.77
CA SER A 157 0.77 6.16 2.08
C SER A 157 0.61 4.86 2.87
N LEU A 158 -0.12 3.91 2.30
CA LEU A 158 -0.23 2.56 2.86
C LEU A 158 1.13 1.87 2.92
N GLY A 159 2.02 2.19 1.96
CA GLY A 159 3.37 1.61 1.89
C GLY A 159 4.29 1.96 3.06
N VAL A 160 4.02 3.06 3.77
CA VAL A 160 4.73 3.41 5.01
C VAL A 160 3.96 2.94 6.23
N VAL A 161 2.63 3.05 6.22
CA VAL A 161 1.78 2.72 7.36
C VAL A 161 1.81 1.22 7.67
N MET A 162 1.72 0.36 6.65
CA MET A 162 1.61 -1.09 6.86
C MET A 162 2.87 -1.67 7.52
N PRO A 163 4.11 -1.42 7.04
CA PRO A 163 5.27 -1.98 7.70
C PRO A 163 5.47 -1.40 9.11
N VAL A 164 5.12 -0.13 9.35
CA VAL A 164 5.17 0.46 10.70
C VAL A 164 4.20 -0.23 11.66
N LEU A 165 2.94 -0.46 11.24
CA LEU A 165 1.97 -1.18 12.07
C LEU A 165 2.40 -2.62 12.35
N LYS A 166 3.08 -3.24 11.38
CA LYS A 166 3.58 -4.61 11.50
C LYS A 166 4.78 -4.70 12.44
N GLU A 167 5.74 -3.78 12.30
CA GLU A 167 6.90 -3.63 13.19
C GLU A 167 6.47 -3.43 14.65
N GLN A 168 5.41 -2.66 14.88
CA GLN A 168 4.87 -2.39 16.21
C GLN A 168 3.88 -3.46 16.71
N GLU A 169 3.67 -4.54 15.95
CA GLU A 169 2.70 -5.61 16.27
C GLU A 169 1.23 -5.15 16.45
N LEU A 170 0.88 -3.97 15.91
CA LEU A 170 -0.46 -3.37 16.08
C LEU A 170 -1.46 -3.78 14.99
N ILE A 171 -0.99 -4.46 13.93
CA ILE A 171 -1.73 -4.67 12.68
C ILE A 171 -3.02 -5.47 12.81
N ARG A 172 -3.09 -6.41 13.76
CA ARG A 172 -4.26 -7.29 13.98
C ARG A 172 -5.36 -6.65 14.81
N GLY A 173 -5.05 -5.62 15.60
CA GLY A 173 -6.01 -4.97 16.49
C GLY A 173 -7.01 -4.10 15.73
N ARG A 174 -8.16 -3.78 16.37
CA ARG A 174 -9.14 -2.82 15.81
C ARG A 174 -8.49 -1.48 15.43
N PHE A 175 -7.53 -1.03 16.23
CA PHE A 175 -6.75 0.19 15.97
C PHE A 175 -5.93 0.08 14.68
N GLY A 176 -5.09 -0.96 14.56
CA GLY A 176 -4.28 -1.18 13.36
C GLY A 176 -5.11 -1.36 12.10
N GLN A 177 -6.18 -2.17 12.16
CA GLN A 177 -7.11 -2.34 11.03
C GLN A 177 -7.78 -1.02 10.64
N THR A 178 -8.21 -0.19 11.61
CA THR A 178 -8.81 1.12 11.30
C THR A 178 -7.80 2.04 10.61
N ILE A 179 -6.55 2.08 11.07
CA ILE A 179 -5.50 2.89 10.42
C ILE A 179 -5.18 2.35 9.03
N LEU A 180 -5.11 1.03 8.85
CA LEU A 180 -4.81 0.39 7.57
C LEU A 180 -5.91 0.67 6.54
N ILE A 181 -7.18 0.57 6.94
CA ILE A 181 -8.34 0.93 6.09
C ILE A 181 -8.36 2.43 5.81
N ALA A 182 -8.05 3.28 6.79
CA ALA A 182 -7.98 4.72 6.59
C ALA A 182 -6.87 5.11 5.60
N ALA A 183 -5.69 4.53 5.74
CA ALA A 183 -4.59 4.72 4.80
C ALA A 183 -4.98 4.22 3.40
N LEU A 184 -5.58 3.04 3.29
CA LEU A 184 -6.06 2.49 2.03
C LEU A 184 -7.07 3.41 1.32
N VAL A 185 -8.09 3.87 2.05
CA VAL A 185 -9.11 4.76 1.50
C VAL A 185 -8.46 6.07 1.06
N ALA A 186 -7.56 6.63 1.85
CA ALA A 186 -6.87 7.87 1.50
C ALA A 186 -5.98 7.71 0.27
N ASP A 187 -5.17 6.65 0.20
CA ASP A 187 -4.26 6.39 -0.92
C ASP A 187 -5.08 6.26 -2.21
N PHE A 188 -6.01 5.32 -2.30
CA PHE A 188 -6.80 5.10 -3.52
C PHE A 188 -7.73 6.25 -3.88
N ALA A 189 -8.43 6.84 -2.90
CA ALA A 189 -9.33 7.94 -3.21
C ALA A 189 -8.55 9.15 -3.74
N THR A 190 -7.39 9.46 -3.17
CA THR A 190 -6.57 10.58 -3.68
C THR A 190 -5.96 10.28 -5.04
N MET A 191 -5.48 9.06 -5.28
CA MET A 191 -4.95 8.62 -6.57
C MET A 191 -6.01 8.73 -7.70
N ILE A 192 -7.23 8.22 -7.45
CA ILE A 192 -8.38 8.36 -8.36
C ILE A 192 -8.73 9.84 -8.57
N LEU A 193 -8.82 10.63 -7.50
CA LEU A 193 -9.15 12.05 -7.60
C LEU A 193 -8.09 12.86 -8.36
N ILE A 194 -6.80 12.56 -8.16
CA ILE A 194 -5.70 13.19 -8.91
C ILE A 194 -5.85 12.86 -10.39
N THR A 195 -6.09 11.60 -10.73
CA THR A 195 -6.32 11.16 -12.11
C THR A 195 -7.48 11.93 -12.75
N VAL A 196 -8.61 12.07 -12.04
CA VAL A 196 -9.76 12.85 -12.51
C VAL A 196 -9.41 14.33 -12.70
N VAL A 197 -8.68 14.94 -11.76
CA VAL A 197 -8.25 16.34 -11.85
C VAL A 197 -7.34 16.55 -13.06
N ILE A 198 -6.34 15.71 -13.26
CA ILE A 198 -5.41 15.79 -14.39
C ILE A 198 -6.16 15.57 -15.72
N ALA A 199 -7.04 14.57 -15.80
CA ALA A 199 -7.85 14.30 -16.98
C ALA A 199 -8.76 15.49 -17.34
N THR A 200 -9.38 16.10 -16.34
CA THR A 200 -10.24 17.29 -16.52
C THR A 200 -9.43 18.49 -17.04
N ILE A 201 -8.21 18.68 -16.54
CA ILE A 201 -7.32 19.77 -16.98
C ILE A 201 -6.79 19.53 -18.40
N SER A 202 -6.48 18.28 -18.75
CA SER A 202 -5.68 17.97 -19.94
C SER A 202 -6.51 17.62 -21.18
N HIS A 203 -7.58 16.84 -21.05
CA HIS A 203 -8.27 16.23 -22.20
C HIS A 203 -9.81 16.38 -22.17
N GLY A 204 -10.38 16.96 -21.11
CA GLY A 204 -11.82 16.96 -20.85
C GLY A 204 -12.32 15.60 -20.37
N LEU A 205 -13.36 15.58 -19.54
CA LEU A 205 -13.95 14.36 -18.94
C LEU A 205 -14.47 13.40 -20.03
N THR A 206 -13.60 12.51 -20.50
CA THR A 206 -13.94 11.39 -21.38
C THR A 206 -13.86 10.07 -20.60
N LEU A 207 -14.24 8.98 -21.28
CA LEU A 207 -14.72 7.67 -20.78
C LEU A 207 -13.83 6.89 -19.78
N ASP A 208 -12.70 7.44 -19.33
CA ASP A 208 -11.69 6.75 -18.51
C ASP A 208 -12.20 6.38 -17.10
N ILE A 209 -13.14 7.17 -16.54
CA ILE A 209 -13.75 6.87 -15.23
C ILE A 209 -14.57 5.56 -15.27
N HIS A 210 -15.08 5.15 -16.43
CA HIS A 210 -15.81 3.89 -16.56
C HIS A 210 -14.89 2.66 -16.59
N LEU A 211 -13.61 2.82 -16.94
CA LEU A 211 -12.64 1.71 -17.00
C LEU A 211 -12.24 1.20 -15.60
N ILE A 212 -12.22 2.08 -14.59
CA ILE A 212 -12.02 1.69 -13.19
C ILE A 212 -13.19 0.80 -12.71
N SER A 213 -14.43 1.11 -13.11
CA SER A 213 -15.60 0.26 -12.80
C SER A 213 -15.46 -1.14 -13.42
N LEU A 214 -14.88 -1.24 -14.60
CA LEU A 214 -14.61 -2.52 -15.26
C LEU A 214 -13.61 -3.38 -14.48
N LEU A 215 -12.60 -2.80 -13.83
CA LEU A 215 -11.67 -3.53 -12.95
C LEU A 215 -12.41 -4.22 -11.80
N PHE A 216 -13.36 -3.53 -11.15
CA PHE A 216 -14.18 -4.11 -10.08
C PHE A 216 -15.13 -5.21 -10.58
N VAL A 217 -15.66 -5.07 -11.81
CA VAL A 217 -16.47 -6.12 -12.45
C VAL A 217 -15.62 -7.36 -12.73
N VAL A 218 -14.40 -7.19 -13.27
CA VAL A 218 -13.45 -8.29 -13.52
C VAL A 218 -13.05 -8.96 -12.21
N PHE A 219 -12.77 -8.19 -11.15
CA PHE A 219 -12.53 -8.72 -9.82
C PHE A 219 -13.68 -9.61 -9.34
N PHE A 220 -14.92 -9.11 -9.40
CA PHE A 220 -16.09 -9.88 -8.96
C PHE A 220 -16.29 -11.16 -9.79
N LEU A 221 -16.03 -11.09 -11.11
CA LEU A 221 -16.10 -12.25 -12.00
C LEU A 221 -15.04 -13.29 -11.64
N LEU A 222 -13.78 -12.89 -11.47
CA LEU A 222 -12.67 -13.77 -11.11
C LEU A 222 -12.84 -14.36 -9.72
N TYR A 223 -13.29 -13.57 -8.75
CA TYR A 223 -13.64 -14.04 -7.41
C TYR A 223 -14.73 -15.12 -7.46
N ARG A 224 -15.83 -14.87 -8.19
CA ARG A 224 -16.91 -15.85 -8.36
C ARG A 224 -16.44 -17.11 -9.08
N LEU A 225 -15.64 -16.97 -10.13
CA LEU A 225 -15.04 -18.09 -10.85
C LEU A 225 -14.12 -18.92 -9.94
N GLY A 226 -13.30 -18.27 -9.12
CA GLY A 226 -12.40 -18.91 -8.17
C GLY A 226 -13.16 -19.80 -7.19
N ILE A 227 -14.19 -19.25 -6.52
CA ILE A 227 -15.02 -20.01 -5.57
C ILE A 227 -15.76 -21.15 -6.27
N VAL A 228 -16.39 -20.87 -7.43
CA VAL A 228 -17.16 -21.89 -8.15
C VAL A 228 -16.27 -23.01 -8.66
N SER A 229 -15.07 -22.69 -9.18
CA SER A 229 -14.13 -23.68 -9.69
C SER A 229 -13.59 -24.57 -8.55
N LEU A 230 -13.19 -23.97 -7.44
CA LEU A 230 -12.71 -24.69 -6.25
C LEU A 230 -13.78 -25.59 -5.62
N ASN A 231 -15.05 -25.16 -5.63
CA ASN A 231 -16.16 -25.94 -5.06
C ASN A 231 -16.78 -26.95 -6.04
N ARG A 232 -16.69 -26.75 -7.37
CA ARG A 232 -17.21 -27.70 -8.36
C ARG A 232 -16.24 -28.84 -8.65
N PHE A 233 -14.94 -28.57 -8.63
CA PHE A 233 -13.94 -29.53 -9.05
C PHE A 233 -13.10 -29.97 -7.85
N ASP A 234 -13.63 -30.89 -7.04
CA ASP A 234 -12.92 -31.52 -5.91
C ASP A 234 -11.53 -32.06 -6.32
N SER A 235 -11.40 -32.51 -7.57
CA SER A 235 -10.13 -32.96 -8.16
C SER A 235 -9.09 -31.84 -8.25
N LEU A 236 -9.50 -30.62 -8.62
CA LEU A 236 -8.61 -29.47 -8.71
C LEU A 236 -8.11 -29.07 -7.33
N ARG A 237 -9.01 -29.06 -6.34
CA ARG A 237 -8.67 -28.80 -4.94
C ARG A 237 -7.67 -29.83 -4.39
N ARG A 238 -7.94 -31.13 -4.57
CA ARG A 238 -7.03 -32.21 -4.12
C ARG A 238 -5.66 -32.15 -4.80
N THR A 239 -5.62 -31.87 -6.10
CA THR A 239 -4.35 -31.74 -6.83
C THR A 239 -3.53 -30.54 -6.33
N LEU A 240 -4.18 -29.41 -6.02
CA LEU A 240 -3.52 -28.25 -5.44
C LEU A 240 -3.03 -28.51 -4.01
N GLU A 241 -3.81 -29.24 -3.20
CA GLU A 241 -3.42 -29.67 -1.85
C GLU A 241 -2.23 -30.65 -1.90
N ASP A 242 -2.25 -31.66 -2.76
CA ASP A 242 -1.17 -32.63 -2.93
C ASP A 242 0.15 -31.98 -3.42
N LEU A 243 0.03 -31.00 -4.32
CA LEU A 243 1.19 -30.24 -4.82
C LEU A 243 1.67 -29.17 -3.81
N SER A 244 0.91 -28.88 -2.75
CA SER A 244 1.28 -27.85 -1.77
C SER A 244 2.41 -28.28 -0.83
N HIS A 245 2.52 -29.57 -0.53
CA HIS A 245 3.55 -30.13 0.35
C HIS A 245 4.84 -30.55 -0.38
N THR A 246 4.88 -30.41 -1.71
CA THR A 246 6.07 -30.70 -2.51
C THR A 246 6.93 -29.45 -2.72
N THR A 247 8.18 -29.62 -3.15
CA THR A 247 9.13 -28.55 -3.49
C THR A 247 8.56 -27.50 -4.46
N ALA A 248 7.48 -27.82 -5.16
CA ALA A 248 6.79 -26.93 -6.10
C ALA A 248 6.22 -25.65 -5.45
N ARG A 249 5.96 -25.63 -4.13
CA ARG A 249 5.36 -24.49 -3.39
C ARG A 249 4.25 -23.80 -4.20
N ILE A 250 3.31 -24.59 -4.72
CA ILE A 250 2.35 -24.14 -5.75
C ILE A 250 1.50 -22.95 -5.29
N LYS A 251 1.21 -22.86 -3.98
CA LYS A 251 0.46 -21.76 -3.37
C LYS A 251 1.15 -20.40 -3.56
N ILE A 252 2.47 -20.34 -3.40
CA ILE A 252 3.25 -19.10 -3.63
C ILE A 252 3.26 -18.74 -5.11
N ARG A 253 3.49 -19.73 -5.99
CA ARG A 253 3.45 -19.49 -7.45
C ARG A 253 2.07 -19.00 -7.89
N GLY A 254 1.01 -19.58 -7.35
CA GLY A 254 -0.36 -19.16 -7.57
C GLY A 254 -0.61 -17.73 -7.09
N ALA A 255 -0.11 -17.36 -5.90
CA ALA A 255 -0.19 -16.01 -5.37
C ALA A 255 0.49 -14.98 -6.29
N PHE A 256 1.73 -15.23 -6.73
CA PHE A 256 2.40 -14.36 -7.70
C PHE A 256 1.68 -14.29 -9.04
N THR A 257 1.13 -15.42 -9.50
CA THR A 257 0.36 -15.47 -10.77
C THR A 257 -0.91 -14.62 -10.67
N ILE A 258 -1.66 -14.75 -9.57
CA ILE A 258 -2.86 -13.96 -9.31
C ILE A 258 -2.50 -12.48 -9.19
N MET A 259 -1.46 -12.15 -8.43
CA MET A 259 -0.98 -10.78 -8.29
C MET A 259 -0.63 -10.16 -9.65
N LEU A 260 0.20 -10.83 -10.44
CA LEU A 260 0.60 -10.33 -11.76
C LEU A 260 -0.56 -10.26 -12.75
N LEU A 261 -1.49 -11.22 -12.70
CA LEU A 261 -2.70 -11.17 -13.52
C LEU A 261 -3.49 -9.89 -13.26
N PHE A 262 -3.73 -9.55 -12.00
CA PHE A 262 -4.46 -8.33 -11.64
C PHE A 262 -3.68 -7.05 -11.90
N VAL A 263 -2.35 -7.07 -11.73
CA VAL A 263 -1.47 -5.95 -12.11
C VAL A 263 -1.56 -5.66 -13.60
N VAL A 264 -1.41 -6.68 -14.45
CA VAL A 264 -1.52 -6.54 -15.91
C VAL A 264 -2.93 -6.13 -16.32
N LEU A 265 -3.97 -6.67 -15.66
CA LEU A 265 -5.35 -6.24 -15.91
C LEU A 265 -5.54 -4.76 -15.58
N ALA A 266 -5.02 -4.29 -14.44
CA ALA A 266 -5.09 -2.88 -14.06
C ALA A 266 -4.39 -2.00 -15.09
N GLU A 267 -3.17 -2.39 -15.51
CA GLU A 267 -2.39 -1.68 -16.53
C GLU A 267 -3.14 -1.58 -17.87
N VAL A 268 -3.67 -2.70 -18.38
CA VAL A 268 -4.43 -2.74 -19.66
C VAL A 268 -5.72 -1.91 -19.57
N LEU A 269 -6.35 -1.87 -18.41
CA LEU A 269 -7.56 -1.08 -18.16
C LEU A 269 -7.25 0.41 -17.93
N GLY A 270 -5.98 0.82 -17.93
CA GLY A 270 -5.58 2.19 -17.58
C GLY A 270 -5.87 2.56 -16.13
N ALA A 271 -6.07 1.55 -15.27
CA ALA A 271 -6.20 1.71 -13.83
C ALA A 271 -4.83 1.65 -13.17
N GLU A 272 -4.76 2.06 -11.91
CA GLU A 272 -3.52 2.05 -11.15
C GLU A 272 -3.08 0.62 -10.85
N ILE A 273 -1.85 0.29 -11.24
CA ILE A 273 -1.24 -1.03 -11.06
C ILE A 273 -1.31 -1.49 -9.58
N ILE A 274 -1.10 -0.55 -8.67
CA ILE A 274 -1.11 -0.74 -7.22
C ILE A 274 -2.49 -1.22 -6.72
N LEU A 275 -3.57 -0.69 -7.28
CA LEU A 275 -4.94 -1.13 -6.99
C LEU A 275 -5.14 -2.59 -7.44
N GLY A 276 -4.63 -2.96 -8.61
CA GLY A 276 -4.64 -4.34 -9.09
C GLY A 276 -3.95 -5.30 -8.11
N ALA A 277 -2.74 -4.97 -7.68
CA ALA A 277 -1.96 -5.77 -6.73
C ALA A 277 -2.70 -5.97 -5.40
N PHE A 278 -3.25 -4.89 -4.85
CA PHE A 278 -4.03 -4.90 -3.63
C PHE A 278 -5.29 -5.78 -3.75
N ILE A 279 -6.06 -5.60 -4.83
CA ILE A 279 -7.27 -6.40 -5.10
C ILE A 279 -6.91 -7.89 -5.18
N ALA A 280 -5.77 -8.23 -5.78
CA ALA A 280 -5.28 -9.59 -5.86
C ALA A 280 -4.98 -10.18 -4.48
N GLY A 281 -4.38 -9.39 -3.59
CA GLY A 281 -4.12 -9.76 -2.19
C GLY A 281 -5.40 -9.97 -1.40
N ALA A 282 -6.36 -9.05 -1.55
CA ALA A 282 -7.69 -9.18 -0.96
C ALA A 282 -8.42 -10.44 -1.45
N MET A 283 -8.35 -10.73 -2.76
CA MET A 283 -8.91 -11.95 -3.33
C MET A 283 -8.27 -13.20 -2.70
N LEU A 284 -6.94 -13.21 -2.58
CA LEU A 284 -6.24 -14.34 -2.00
C LEU A 284 -6.62 -14.54 -0.53
N SER A 285 -6.72 -13.47 0.27
CA SER A 285 -7.16 -13.55 1.66
C SER A 285 -8.58 -14.10 1.81
N LEU A 286 -9.50 -13.72 0.91
CA LEU A 286 -10.87 -14.23 0.90
C LEU A 286 -10.99 -15.70 0.47
N LEU A 287 -10.07 -16.17 -0.37
CA LEU A 287 -10.04 -17.56 -0.87
C LEU A 287 -9.19 -18.50 0.02
N SER A 288 -8.33 -17.94 0.86
CA SER A 288 -7.39 -18.70 1.68
C SER A 288 -8.06 -19.37 2.86
N THR A 289 -7.59 -20.56 3.20
CA THR A 289 -7.96 -21.34 4.38
C THR A 289 -6.89 -21.23 5.48
N ARG A 290 -7.19 -21.71 6.69
CA ARG A 290 -6.21 -21.71 7.81
C ARG A 290 -4.94 -22.49 7.49
N GLU A 291 -5.00 -23.44 6.57
CA GLU A 291 -3.85 -24.24 6.12
C GLU A 291 -2.92 -23.47 5.17
N ASP A 292 -3.33 -22.27 4.72
CA ASP A 292 -2.55 -21.41 3.82
C ASP A 292 -1.71 -20.36 4.57
N LEU A 293 -1.80 -20.30 5.91
CA LEU A 293 -1.07 -19.36 6.76
C LEU A 293 0.46 -19.44 6.58
N GLU A 294 0.98 -20.63 6.28
CA GLU A 294 2.41 -20.82 6.02
C GLU A 294 2.84 -20.17 4.70
N ALA A 295 2.04 -20.30 3.64
CA ALA A 295 2.32 -19.65 2.36
C ALA A 295 2.28 -18.13 2.49
N MET A 296 1.35 -17.59 3.29
CA MET A 296 1.29 -16.16 3.60
C MET A 296 2.55 -15.68 4.33
N HIS A 297 3.02 -16.39 5.37
CA HIS A 297 4.28 -16.04 6.04
C HIS A 297 5.49 -16.08 5.10
N GLN A 298 5.53 -17.04 4.16
CA GLN A 298 6.61 -17.11 3.18
C GLN A 298 6.58 -15.94 2.19
N LEU A 299 5.39 -15.52 1.73
CA LEU A 299 5.23 -14.32 0.91
C LEU A 299 5.67 -13.08 1.67
N GLU A 300 5.28 -12.95 2.93
CA GLU A 300 5.71 -11.84 3.79
C GLU A 300 7.21 -11.80 4.00
N ALA A 301 7.85 -12.95 4.22
CA ALA A 301 9.31 -13.03 4.36
C ALA A 301 10.04 -12.53 3.11
N VAL A 302 9.51 -12.83 1.92
CA VAL A 302 10.04 -12.34 0.63
C VAL A 302 9.82 -10.82 0.50
N GLY A 303 8.64 -10.32 0.87
CA GLY A 303 8.32 -8.90 0.75
C GLY A 303 9.09 -8.05 1.74
N PHE A 304 8.90 -8.28 3.03
CA PHE A 304 9.53 -7.48 4.08
C PHE A 304 11.03 -7.73 4.22
N GLY A 305 11.52 -8.91 3.83
CA GLY A 305 12.94 -9.27 3.90
C GLY A 305 13.78 -8.83 2.71
N PHE A 306 13.17 -8.54 1.55
CA PHE A 306 13.92 -8.22 0.32
C PHE A 306 13.34 -7.03 -0.44
N PHE A 307 12.09 -7.13 -0.91
CA PHE A 307 11.55 -6.14 -1.85
C PHE A 307 11.16 -4.81 -1.21
N ASN A 308 10.54 -4.83 -0.04
CA ASN A 308 10.05 -3.63 0.64
C ASN A 308 11.20 -2.69 1.08
N PRO A 309 12.31 -3.17 1.65
CA PRO A 309 13.46 -2.32 1.95
C PRO A 309 14.05 -1.65 0.70
N ILE A 310 14.13 -2.37 -0.44
CA ILE A 310 14.61 -1.79 -1.71
C ILE A 310 13.69 -0.64 -2.14
N PHE A 311 12.37 -0.87 -2.11
CA PHE A 311 11.38 0.17 -2.40
C PHE A 311 11.57 1.41 -1.51
N LEU A 312 11.63 1.22 -0.18
CA LEU A 312 11.74 2.33 0.78
C LEU A 312 13.05 3.10 0.66
N ILE A 313 14.17 2.41 0.45
CA ILE A 313 15.46 3.06 0.18
C ILE A 313 15.40 3.84 -1.14
N MET A 314 14.81 3.27 -2.20
CA MET A 314 14.68 3.96 -3.49
C MET A 314 13.76 5.20 -3.42
N VAL A 315 12.71 5.19 -2.58
CA VAL A 315 11.95 6.41 -2.26
C VAL A 315 12.86 7.51 -1.73
N GLY A 316 13.80 7.16 -0.84
CA GLY A 316 14.82 8.08 -0.35
C GLY A 316 15.81 8.53 -1.42
N VAL A 317 16.27 7.62 -2.29
CA VAL A 317 17.23 7.93 -3.37
C VAL A 317 16.66 8.97 -4.35
N ASN A 318 15.37 8.87 -4.63
CA ASN A 318 14.61 9.78 -5.50
C ASN A 318 14.36 11.15 -4.86
N PHE A 319 14.52 11.27 -3.55
CA PHE A 319 14.34 12.54 -2.87
C PHE A 319 15.51 13.48 -3.21
N ASN A 320 15.19 14.71 -3.62
CA ASN A 320 16.17 15.72 -4.04
C ASN A 320 16.17 16.93 -3.09
N LEU A 321 17.00 16.83 -2.05
CA LEU A 321 17.27 17.87 -1.06
C LEU A 321 17.99 19.07 -1.69
N GLY A 322 18.80 18.85 -2.74
CA GLY A 322 19.48 19.93 -3.45
C GLY A 322 18.50 20.89 -4.14
N ALA A 323 17.46 20.36 -4.79
CA ALA A 323 16.39 21.15 -5.39
C ALA A 323 15.57 21.90 -4.33
N LEU A 324 15.37 21.28 -3.16
CA LEU A 324 14.66 21.90 -2.04
C LEU A 324 15.44 23.06 -1.41
N LEU A 325 16.74 22.85 -1.14
CA LEU A 325 17.60 23.86 -0.52
C LEU A 325 18.07 24.94 -1.49
N GLY A 326 18.12 24.63 -2.80
CA GLY A 326 18.53 25.56 -3.86
C GLY A 326 17.46 26.56 -4.28
N SER A 327 16.20 26.36 -3.87
CA SER A 327 15.09 27.25 -4.21
C SER A 327 14.55 27.96 -2.97
N THR A 328 14.68 29.29 -2.95
CA THR A 328 14.10 30.15 -1.89
C THR A 328 12.59 29.95 -1.78
N ASP A 329 11.90 29.79 -2.91
CA ASP A 329 10.46 29.55 -2.95
C ASP A 329 10.11 28.20 -2.31
N ALA A 330 10.91 27.16 -2.57
CA ALA A 330 10.70 25.84 -1.98
C ALA A 330 10.95 25.84 -0.46
N LEU A 331 11.96 26.58 0.02
CA LEU A 331 12.23 26.75 1.45
C LEU A 331 11.10 27.50 2.17
N ILE A 332 10.51 28.52 1.54
CA ILE A 332 9.35 29.23 2.08
C ILE A 332 8.15 28.29 2.09
N LEU A 333 7.91 27.53 1.03
CA LEU A 333 6.77 26.60 0.94
C LEU A 333 6.84 25.45 1.95
N LEU A 334 8.03 24.97 2.30
CA LEU A 334 8.22 23.80 3.16
C LEU A 334 7.45 23.86 4.50
N PRO A 335 7.60 24.89 5.36
CA PRO A 335 6.82 24.97 6.59
C PRO A 335 5.31 25.09 6.34
N PHE A 336 4.90 25.78 5.28
CA PHE A 336 3.49 25.92 4.89
C PHE A 336 2.89 24.66 4.28
N LEU A 337 3.71 23.69 3.88
CA LEU A 337 3.28 22.37 3.43
C LEU A 337 3.29 21.38 4.59
N VAL A 338 4.40 21.29 5.32
CA VAL A 338 4.61 20.28 6.38
C VAL A 338 3.69 20.52 7.57
N LEU A 339 3.57 21.77 8.06
CA LEU A 339 2.75 22.05 9.24
C LEU A 339 1.27 21.75 8.99
N PRO A 340 0.65 22.23 7.89
CA PRO A 340 -0.74 21.93 7.67
C PRO A 340 -0.94 20.47 7.26
N ALA A 341 0.02 19.82 6.58
CA ALA A 341 -0.07 18.38 6.26
C ALA A 341 -0.14 17.52 7.53
N PHE A 342 0.52 17.95 8.60
CA PHE A 342 0.39 17.31 9.90
C PHE A 342 -0.93 17.67 10.59
N GLN A 343 -1.33 18.95 10.59
CA GLN A 343 -2.56 19.41 11.23
C GLN A 343 -3.83 18.80 10.64
N VAL A 344 -3.88 18.55 9.32
CA VAL A 344 -5.07 17.98 8.67
C VAL A 344 -5.33 16.51 9.03
N LYS A 345 -4.37 15.87 9.71
CA LYS A 345 -4.40 14.45 10.10
C LYS A 345 -4.47 14.24 11.62
N LEU A 346 -4.41 15.32 12.41
CA LEU A 346 -4.46 15.28 13.88
C LEU A 346 -5.90 15.17 14.39
#